data_AF-A0A0R3R7S1-F1
#
_entry.id   AF-A0A0R3R7S1-F1
#
_cell.length_a   1.000
_cell.length_b   1.000
_cell.length_c   1.000
_cell.angle_alpha   90.00
_cell.angle_beta   90.00
_cell.angle_gamma   90.00
#
_symmetry.space_group_name_H-M   'P 1'
#
loop_
_entity.id
_entity.type
_entity.pdbx_description
1 polymer ?
#
loop_
_entity_poly.entity_id
_entity_poly.type
_entity_poly.pdbx_seq_one_letter_code
_entity_poly.pdbx_strand_id
1 'polypeptide(L)'
;LVNRFDSYWKHWVYLKDARASATLGILVENQGRQTIPTINDFKLAKVLQGFQRNKNGLGLYMGHFYANHLADTFLNLSKWGKGQVFINGHNIGRYWPSIGPQITLYVPKPYLKHHNTVIMLELEQPGNCQKQFCIINFIDHPIFNFTES
;
A
#
# COMPACT_ATOMS: atom_id res chain seq x y z
N LEU A 1 4.57 30.99 -9.30
CA LEU A 1 4.19 31.32 -7.90
C LEU A 1 2.68 31.24 -7.79
N VAL A 2 2.12 30.11 -7.37
CA VAL A 2 0.66 29.95 -7.26
C VAL A 2 0.27 30.33 -5.84
N ASN A 3 -0.07 31.61 -5.65
CA ASN A 3 -0.79 32.10 -4.47
C ASN A 3 -2.26 32.25 -4.86
N ARG A 4 -3.05 31.19 -4.67
CA ARG A 4 -4.51 31.31 -4.51
C ARG A 4 -5.02 30.12 -3.70
N PHE A 5 -5.43 30.41 -2.47
CA PHE A 5 -5.93 29.43 -1.49
C PHE A 5 -7.46 29.57 -1.30
N ASP A 6 -8.22 29.92 -2.34
CA ASP A 6 -9.61 30.41 -2.20
C ASP A 6 -10.71 29.33 -2.35
N SER A 7 -10.35 28.07 -2.65
CA SER A 7 -11.34 26.99 -2.91
C SER A 7 -11.08 25.72 -2.10
N TYR A 8 -10.73 25.85 -0.82
CA TYR A 8 -10.37 24.71 0.04
C TYR A 8 -11.45 24.43 1.07
N TRP A 9 -11.84 23.16 1.17
CA TRP A 9 -12.71 22.67 2.23
C TRP A 9 -11.87 22.38 3.48
N LYS A 10 -12.18 23.07 4.58
CA LYS A 10 -11.57 22.79 5.88
C LYS A 10 -12.28 21.58 6.50
N HIS A 11 -11.58 20.46 6.61
CA HIS A 11 -12.06 19.31 7.36
C HIS A 11 -11.56 19.38 8.80
N TRP A 12 -12.48 19.39 9.76
CA TRP A 12 -12.15 19.31 11.18
C TRP A 12 -11.94 17.86 11.58
N VAL A 13 -10.88 17.61 12.35
CA VAL A 13 -10.61 16.33 12.99
C VAL A 13 -10.76 16.54 14.49
N TYR A 14 -11.73 15.87 15.10
CA TYR A 14 -11.90 15.90 16.54
C TYR A 14 -11.02 14.85 17.21
N LEU A 15 -10.13 15.29 18.10
CA LEU A 15 -9.35 14.40 18.95
C LEU A 15 -10.20 14.05 20.18
N LYS A 16 -10.81 12.87 20.18
CA LYS A 16 -11.59 12.39 21.32
C LYS A 16 -10.65 11.77 22.37
N ASP A 17 -10.87 12.09 23.64
CA ASP A 17 -10.17 11.49 24.79
C ASP A 17 -8.62 11.60 24.75
N ALA A 18 -8.09 12.64 24.08
CA ALA A 18 -6.66 12.86 23.97
C ALA A 18 -6.06 13.28 25.33
N ARG A 19 -5.08 12.52 25.82
CA ARG A 19 -4.31 12.88 27.01
C ARG A 19 -3.40 14.08 26.72
N ALA A 20 -3.09 14.86 27.75
CA ALA A 20 -2.04 15.87 27.67
C ALA A 20 -0.74 15.22 27.15
N SER A 21 -0.07 15.89 26.21
CA SER A 21 1.14 15.43 25.51
C SER A 21 0.98 14.31 24.48
N ALA A 22 -0.24 13.96 24.06
CA ALA A 22 -0.44 13.07 22.92
C ALA A 22 0.03 13.70 21.59
N THR A 23 0.70 12.93 20.74
CA THR A 23 1.15 13.35 19.41
C THR A 23 0.16 12.90 18.34
N LEU A 24 -0.24 13.83 17.45
CA LEU A 24 -1.04 13.51 16.26
C LEU A 24 -0.12 13.23 15.07
N GLY A 25 -0.17 12.01 14.55
CA GLY A 25 0.47 11.64 13.28
C GLY A 25 -0.54 11.66 12.14
N ILE A 26 -0.21 12.32 11.03
CA ILE A 26 -1.03 12.34 9.82
C ILE A 26 -0.17 11.79 8.67
N LEU A 27 -0.62 10.69 8.07
CA LEU A 27 0.06 10.10 6.90
C LEU A 27 -0.78 10.32 5.64
N VAL A 28 -0.18 10.98 4.65
CA VAL A 28 -0.84 11.29 3.39
C VAL A 28 -0.29 10.41 2.29
N GLU A 29 -1.14 9.58 1.68
CA GLU A 29 -0.79 8.84 0.47
C GLU A 29 -1.27 9.62 -0.76
N ASN A 30 -0.34 10.04 -1.61
CA ASN A 30 -0.69 10.46 -2.96
C ASN A 30 -0.88 9.23 -3.86
N GLN A 31 -2.10 9.02 -4.36
CA GLN A 31 -2.47 7.87 -5.20
C GLN A 31 -2.29 8.09 -6.72
N GLY A 32 -1.64 9.17 -7.12
CA GLY A 32 -1.48 9.55 -8.53
C GLY A 32 -2.32 10.78 -8.87
N ARG A 33 -1.81 11.60 -9.79
CA ARG A 33 -2.52 12.79 -10.29
C ARG A 33 -3.46 12.40 -11.42
N GLN A 34 -4.65 13.00 -11.46
CA GLN A 34 -5.55 12.91 -12.62
C GLN A 34 -4.81 13.29 -13.91
N THR A 35 -4.98 12.46 -14.95
CA THR A 35 -4.34 12.63 -16.26
C THR A 35 -5.27 13.25 -17.31
N ILE A 36 -6.54 13.51 -16.95
CA ILE A 36 -7.53 14.21 -17.77
C ILE A 36 -7.54 15.69 -17.35
N PRO A 37 -7.52 16.65 -18.30
CA PRO A 37 -7.39 18.07 -17.99
C PRO A 37 -8.74 18.65 -17.53
N THR A 38 -9.10 18.47 -16.26
CA THR A 38 -10.29 19.15 -15.72
C THR A 38 -10.16 19.74 -14.31
N ILE A 39 -9.22 19.32 -13.45
CA ILE A 39 -9.21 19.78 -12.04
C ILE A 39 -7.79 19.91 -11.48
N ASN A 40 -7.57 20.92 -10.62
CA ASN A 40 -6.42 21.00 -9.72
C ASN A 40 -6.47 19.84 -8.72
N ASP A 41 -5.70 18.78 -8.96
CA ASP A 41 -5.71 17.56 -8.14
C ASP A 41 -4.70 17.63 -6.98
N PHE A 42 -5.03 18.46 -5.98
CA PHE A 42 -4.33 18.52 -4.69
C PHE A 42 -4.79 17.35 -3.81
N LYS A 43 -3.83 16.60 -3.25
CA LYS A 43 -4.12 15.44 -2.39
C LYS A 43 -4.19 15.85 -0.92
N LEU A 44 -5.32 15.58 -0.29
CA LEU A 44 -5.56 15.81 1.13
C LEU A 44 -5.14 14.61 1.97
N ALA A 45 -4.92 14.88 3.26
CA ALA A 45 -4.41 13.93 4.22
C ALA A 45 -5.44 12.89 4.69
N LYS A 46 -5.04 11.61 4.78
CA LYS A 46 -5.79 10.59 5.53
C LYS A 46 -5.33 10.66 6.99
N VAL A 47 -6.29 10.86 7.89
CA VAL A 47 -6.00 10.94 9.32
C VAL A 47 -6.16 9.55 9.93
N LEU A 48 -5.08 9.02 10.49
CA LEU A 48 -5.11 7.78 11.26
C LEU A 48 -5.23 8.16 12.74
N GLN A 49 -6.37 7.85 13.36
CA GLN A 49 -6.56 8.05 14.79
C GLN A 49 -5.84 6.95 15.57
N GLY A 50 -5.02 7.35 16.55
CA GLY A 50 -4.35 6.42 17.45
C GLY A 50 -3.24 5.63 16.78
N PHE A 51 -2.04 6.22 16.70
CA PHE A 51 -0.81 5.47 16.41
C PHE A 51 -0.46 4.60 17.62
N GLN A 52 -1.28 3.56 17.86
CA GLN A 52 -0.88 2.46 18.72
C GLN A 52 0.17 1.67 17.94
N ARG A 53 1.32 1.35 18.54
CA ARG A 53 2.27 0.36 17.99
C ARG A 53 1.59 -1.01 18.00
N ASN A 54 0.62 -1.21 17.13
CA ASN A 54 0.09 -2.54 16.90
C ASN A 54 1.15 -3.27 16.09
N LYS A 55 1.69 -4.37 16.61
CA LYS A 55 2.77 -5.13 15.94
C LYS A 55 2.37 -5.63 14.55
N ASN A 56 1.08 -5.64 14.24
CA ASN A 56 0.48 -6.17 13.02
C ASN A 56 -0.37 -5.11 12.29
N GLY A 57 0.25 -4.01 11.86
CA GLY A 57 -0.44 -2.91 11.18
C GLY A 57 0.45 -2.18 10.19
N LEU A 58 0.12 -0.91 9.91
CA LEU A 58 0.88 -0.03 9.03
C LEU A 58 2.38 -0.11 9.29
N GLY A 59 3.16 -0.33 8.23
CA GLY A 59 4.60 -0.48 8.38
C GLY A 59 5.31 -0.94 7.12
N LEU A 60 6.64 -1.01 7.24
CA LEU A 60 7.51 -1.62 6.25
C LEU A 60 7.73 -3.09 6.60
N TYR A 61 7.38 -3.96 5.68
CA TYR A 61 7.61 -5.40 5.76
C TYR A 61 8.73 -5.75 4.79
N MET A 62 9.75 -6.45 5.27
CA MET A 62 10.91 -6.84 4.47
C MET A 62 11.13 -8.34 4.56
N GLY A 63 11.50 -8.97 3.46
CA GLY A 63 11.78 -10.39 3.39
C GLY A 63 12.74 -10.76 2.28
N HIS A 64 13.26 -11.98 2.37
CA HIS A 64 14.11 -12.58 1.36
C HIS A 64 13.53 -13.90 0.89
N PHE A 65 13.67 -14.21 -0.39
CA PHE A 65 13.28 -15.51 -0.94
C PHE A 65 14.22 -15.97 -2.05
N TYR A 66 14.31 -17.28 -2.21
CA TYR A 66 15.09 -17.91 -3.28
C TYR A 66 14.17 -18.39 -4.41
N ALA A 67 14.58 -18.16 -5.65
CA ALA A 67 13.85 -18.60 -6.84
C ALA A 67 14.70 -19.62 -7.62
N ASN A 68 14.24 -20.88 -7.67
CA ASN A 68 14.94 -21.94 -8.39
C ASN A 68 14.84 -21.76 -9.92
N HIS A 69 13.70 -21.27 -10.39
CA HIS A 69 13.43 -20.96 -11.79
C HIS A 69 12.97 -19.51 -11.94
N LEU A 70 13.53 -18.80 -12.91
CA LEU A 70 13.20 -17.41 -13.19
C LEU A 70 12.19 -17.35 -14.34
N ALA A 71 10.97 -16.96 -14.03
CA ALA A 71 9.88 -16.75 -14.97
C ALA A 71 9.06 -15.52 -14.56
N ASP A 72 8.28 -15.02 -15.49
CA ASP A 72 7.25 -14.04 -15.20
C ASP A 72 6.25 -14.62 -14.19
N THR A 73 5.79 -13.80 -13.26
CA THR A 73 4.90 -14.26 -12.18
C THR A 73 4.01 -13.13 -11.69
N PHE A 74 3.10 -13.45 -10.78
CA PHE A 74 2.18 -12.51 -10.16
C PHE A 74 2.25 -12.64 -8.65
N LEU A 75 2.50 -11.54 -7.95
CA LEU A 75 2.45 -11.48 -6.50
C LEU A 75 1.00 -11.44 -6.03
N ASN A 76 0.57 -12.47 -5.30
CA ASN A 76 -0.78 -12.57 -4.74
C ASN A 76 -0.89 -11.78 -3.43
N LEU A 77 -1.68 -10.71 -3.45
CA LEU A 77 -1.86 -9.80 -2.34
C LEU A 77 -3.23 -9.93 -1.70
N SER A 78 -4.04 -10.95 -2.02
CA SER A 78 -5.42 -11.14 -1.53
C SER A 78 -5.60 -11.09 0.00
N LYS A 79 -4.52 -11.31 0.76
CA LYS A 79 -4.51 -11.25 2.23
C LYS A 79 -3.80 -10.03 2.81
N TRP A 80 -3.41 -9.08 1.97
CA TRP A 80 -2.79 -7.81 2.35
C TRP A 80 -3.82 -6.68 2.32
N GLY A 81 -3.53 -5.57 2.99
CA GLY A 81 -4.47 -4.45 3.13
C GLY A 81 -4.37 -3.51 1.92
N LYS A 82 -3.53 -2.49 2.05
CA LYS A 82 -3.29 -1.50 0.99
C LYS A 82 -1.85 -1.04 1.04
N GLY A 83 -1.19 -0.89 -0.11
CA GLY A 83 0.20 -0.52 -0.07
C GLY A 83 0.93 -0.46 -1.40
N GLN A 84 2.26 -0.54 -1.30
CA GLN A 84 3.19 -0.58 -2.42
C GLN A 84 4.22 -1.69 -2.24
N VAL A 85 4.62 -2.33 -3.34
CA VAL A 85 5.60 -3.43 -3.33
C VAL A 85 6.84 -3.07 -4.13
N PHE A 86 8.00 -3.46 -3.60
CA PHE A 86 9.28 -3.40 -4.28
C PHE A 86 9.92 -4.79 -4.28
N ILE A 87 10.47 -5.21 -5.42
CA ILE A 87 11.27 -6.43 -5.53
C ILE A 87 12.63 -6.05 -6.10
N ASN A 88 13.71 -6.38 -5.39
CA ASN A 88 15.09 -6.04 -5.76
C ASN A 88 15.30 -4.55 -6.07
N GLY A 89 14.54 -3.66 -5.40
CA GLY A 89 14.59 -2.21 -5.60
C GLY A 89 13.67 -1.68 -6.71
N HIS A 90 13.07 -2.55 -7.53
CA HIS A 90 12.09 -2.14 -8.55
C HIS A 90 10.70 -1.96 -7.91
N ASN A 91 10.07 -0.80 -8.13
CA ASN A 91 8.69 -0.57 -7.71
C ASN A 91 7.73 -1.37 -8.61
N ILE A 92 7.07 -2.36 -8.02
CA ILE A 92 6.14 -3.27 -8.71
C ILE A 92 4.77 -2.62 -8.88
N GLY A 93 4.39 -1.72 -7.95
CA GLY A 93 3.14 -0.97 -8.03
C GLY A 93 2.37 -0.95 -6.72
N ARG A 94 1.15 -0.40 -6.80
CA ARG A 94 0.22 -0.26 -5.70
C ARG A 94 -0.74 -1.43 -5.64
N TYR A 95 -1.12 -1.85 -4.44
CA TYR A 95 -2.16 -2.85 -4.23
C TYR A 95 -3.26 -2.32 -3.33
N TRP A 96 -4.50 -2.75 -3.61
CA TRP A 96 -5.65 -2.57 -2.73
C TRP A 96 -6.70 -3.69 -2.99
N PRO A 97 -6.36 -4.96 -2.70
CA PRO A 97 -7.14 -6.14 -3.03
C PRO A 97 -8.55 -6.15 -2.44
N SER A 98 -8.77 -5.48 -1.29
CA SER A 98 -10.09 -5.37 -0.67
C SER A 98 -11.08 -4.55 -1.51
N ILE A 99 -10.57 -3.62 -2.33
CA ILE A 99 -11.36 -2.80 -3.26
C ILE A 99 -11.33 -3.41 -4.67
N GLY A 100 -10.20 -4.01 -5.07
CA GLY A 100 -10.04 -4.57 -6.41
C GLY A 100 -10.10 -3.50 -7.53
N PRO A 101 -10.36 -3.90 -8.79
CA PRO A 101 -10.50 -5.28 -9.23
C PRO A 101 -9.17 -6.03 -9.26
N GLN A 102 -8.04 -5.34 -9.40
CA GLN A 102 -6.73 -5.99 -9.42
C GLN A 102 -6.33 -6.52 -8.03
N ILE A 103 -6.12 -7.83 -7.91
CA ILE A 103 -5.73 -8.50 -6.65
C ILE A 103 -4.23 -8.83 -6.65
N THR A 104 -3.67 -9.12 -7.83
CA THR A 104 -2.27 -9.50 -7.99
C THR A 104 -1.46 -8.47 -8.76
N LEU A 105 -0.17 -8.34 -8.45
CA LEU A 105 0.75 -7.51 -9.22
C LEU A 105 1.66 -8.35 -10.11
N TYR A 106 1.78 -7.98 -11.38
CA TYR A 106 2.72 -8.61 -12.29
C TYR A 106 4.16 -8.32 -11.88
N VAL A 107 4.99 -9.35 -11.86
CA VAL A 107 6.42 -9.28 -11.56
C VAL A 107 7.19 -9.82 -12.77
N PRO A 108 7.85 -8.93 -13.53
CA PRO A 108 8.65 -9.33 -14.68
C PRO A 108 9.82 -10.22 -14.28
N LYS A 109 10.09 -11.28 -15.05
CA LYS A 109 11.29 -12.12 -14.91
C LYS A 109 12.58 -11.30 -14.79
N PRO A 110 12.82 -10.23 -15.56
CA PRO A 110 14.06 -9.44 -15.44
C PRO A 110 14.28 -8.79 -14.06
N TYR A 111 13.23 -8.64 -13.25
CA TYR A 111 13.35 -8.09 -11.90
C TYR A 111 13.71 -9.16 -10.87
N LEU A 112 13.68 -10.44 -11.24
CA LEU A 112 13.98 -11.57 -10.37
C LEU A 112 15.42 -12.06 -10.53
N LYS A 113 15.98 -12.52 -9.42
CA LYS A 113 17.28 -13.18 -9.29
C LYS A 113 17.09 -14.51 -8.56
N HIS A 114 18.15 -15.31 -8.42
CA HIS A 114 18.06 -16.51 -7.59
C HIS A 114 17.90 -16.20 -6.10
N HIS A 115 18.39 -15.05 -5.63
CA HIS A 115 18.18 -14.51 -4.29
C HIS A 115 17.55 -13.11 -4.39
N ASN A 116 16.36 -12.95 -3.82
CA ASN A 116 15.55 -11.75 -3.98
C ASN A 116 15.26 -11.10 -2.64
N THR A 117 15.14 -9.77 -2.66
CA THR A 117 14.62 -8.98 -1.55
C THR A 117 13.26 -8.41 -1.94
N VAL A 118 12.29 -8.53 -1.04
CA VAL A 118 10.97 -7.90 -1.16
C VAL A 118 10.81 -6.87 -0.05
N ILE A 119 10.26 -5.70 -0.39
CA ILE A 119 9.89 -4.66 0.55
C ILE A 119 8.45 -4.28 0.27
N MET A 120 7.61 -4.24 1.30
CA MET A 120 6.22 -3.82 1.19
C MET A 120 5.95 -2.68 2.17
N LEU A 121 5.41 -1.59 1.66
CA LEU A 121 4.83 -0.52 2.46
C LEU A 121 3.33 -0.82 2.62
N GLU A 122 2.92 -1.31 3.78
CA GLU A 122 1.52 -1.59 4.12
C GLU A 122 0.94 -0.41 4.91
N LEU A 123 -0.25 0.06 4.49
CA LEU A 123 -0.91 1.27 4.96
C LEU A 123 -2.21 1.00 5.72
N GLU A 124 -2.68 -0.25 5.73
CA GLU A 124 -3.85 -0.71 6.47
C GLU A 124 -3.43 -1.86 7.39
N GLN A 125 -4.14 -2.99 7.35
CA GLN A 125 -3.85 -4.16 8.17
C GLN A 125 -3.61 -5.38 7.28
N PRO A 126 -2.46 -6.06 7.41
CA PRO A 126 -2.27 -7.32 6.72
C PRO A 126 -3.11 -8.41 7.40
N GLY A 127 -3.90 -9.12 6.61
CA GLY A 127 -4.84 -10.15 7.08
C GLY A 127 -4.21 -11.52 7.37
N ASN A 128 -2.96 -11.77 6.98
CA ASN A 128 -2.30 -13.07 7.16
C ASN A 128 -0.87 -12.95 7.74
N CYS A 129 -0.70 -12.09 8.74
CA CYS A 129 0.51 -12.07 9.56
C CYS A 129 0.26 -12.86 10.85
N GLN A 130 0.84 -14.05 10.93
CA GLN A 130 0.94 -14.77 12.21
C GLN A 130 1.95 -14.02 13.09
N LYS A 131 1.89 -14.20 14.43
CA LYS A 131 2.60 -13.41 15.47
C LYS A 131 4.11 -13.14 15.22
N GLN A 132 4.75 -13.81 14.27
CA GLN A 132 6.17 -13.65 13.92
C GLN A 132 6.46 -13.55 12.40
N PHE A 133 5.53 -13.89 11.50
CA PHE A 133 5.79 -13.87 10.06
C PHE A 133 4.53 -13.60 9.24
N CYS A 134 4.72 -12.89 8.13
CA CYS A 134 3.71 -12.62 7.12
C CYS A 134 4.04 -13.42 5.86
N ILE A 135 3.01 -13.90 5.17
CA ILE A 135 3.18 -14.73 3.98
C ILE A 135 2.82 -13.92 2.73
N ILE A 136 3.68 -14.01 1.73
CA ILE A 136 3.39 -13.64 0.35
C ILE A 136 3.55 -14.86 -0.54
N ASN A 137 2.71 -14.95 -1.57
CA ASN A 137 2.75 -16.05 -2.52
C ASN A 137 2.87 -15.49 -3.94
N PHE A 138 3.63 -16.19 -4.77
CA PHE A 138 3.71 -15.94 -6.21
C PHE A 138 2.88 -16.99 -6.94
N ILE A 139 2.13 -16.56 -7.95
CA ILE A 139 1.28 -17.41 -8.78
C ILE A 139 1.59 -17.16 -10.26
N ASP A 140 1.13 -18.04 -11.14
CA ASP A 140 1.43 -18.05 -12.59
C ASP A 140 0.37 -17.34 -13.45
N HIS A 141 -0.70 -16.86 -12.83
CA HIS A 141 -1.80 -16.16 -13.50
C HIS A 141 -2.25 -14.92 -12.70
N PRO A 142 -2.77 -13.88 -13.36
CA PRO A 142 -3.33 -12.73 -12.65
C PRO A 142 -4.69 -13.07 -12.04
N ILE A 143 -4.99 -12.46 -10.90
CA ILE A 143 -6.33 -12.48 -10.30
C ILE A 143 -6.93 -11.08 -10.39
N PHE A 144 -8.11 -11.00 -10.99
CA PHE A 144 -8.96 -9.82 -10.97
C PHE A 144 -10.31 -10.20 -10.35
N ASN A 145 -10.78 -9.41 -9.40
CA ASN A 145 -12.10 -9.54 -8.79
C ASN A 145 -12.98 -8.37 -9.23
N PHE A 146 -13.67 -8.56 -10.35
CA PHE A 146 -14.70 -7.64 -10.79
C PHE A 146 -15.96 -7.97 -9.98
N THR A 147 -16.27 -7.20 -8.94
CA THR A 147 -17.61 -7.27 -8.36
C THR A 147 -18.60 -6.82 -9.43
N GLU A 148 -19.59 -7.67 -9.75
CA GLU A 148 -20.73 -7.25 -10.57
C GLU A 148 -21.45 -6.13 -9.82
N SER A 149 -21.54 -4.95 -10.46
CA SER A 149 -22.28 -3.79 -9.99
C SER A 149 -23.78 -3.94 -10.22
#